data_AF-A0A966EPF7-F1
#
_entry.id   AF-A0A966EPF7-F1
#
_cell.length_a   1.000
_cell.length_b   1.000
_cell.length_c   1.000
_cell.angle_alpha   90.00
_cell.angle_beta   90.00
_cell.angle_gamma   90.00
#
_symmetry.space_group_name_H-M   'P 1'
#
loop_
_entity.id
_entity.type
_entity.pdbx_description
1 polymer ?
#
loop_
_entity_poly.entity_id
_entity_poly.type
_entity_poly.pdbx_seq_one_letter_code
_entity_poly.pdbx_strand_id
1 'polypeptide(L)' 'MNPISIEGMTPAPTDEEAAAIGAALEILWPKPKTVDSAPDASQWKFSGRWWNETSTWPVRNY' A
#
# COMPACT_ATOMS: atom_id res chain seq x y z
N MET A 1 22.88 -1.15 -9.12
CA MET A 1 21.96 -1.29 -7.97
C MET A 1 21.46 0.12 -7.69
N ASN A 2 20.25 0.48 -8.13
CA ASN A 2 19.74 1.83 -7.90
C ASN A 2 19.19 1.91 -6.48
N PRO A 3 19.66 2.85 -5.63
CA PRO A 3 19.04 3.08 -4.33
C PRO A 3 17.64 3.65 -4.56
N ILE A 4 16.67 3.16 -3.79
CA ILE A 4 15.30 3.69 -3.79
C ILE A 4 15.39 5.08 -3.17
N SER A 5 15.31 6.14 -3.99
CA SER A 5 15.29 7.52 -3.48
C SER A 5 14.04 7.76 -2.64
N ILE A 6 14.23 7.98 -1.34
CA ILE A 6 13.23 8.39 -0.35
C ILE A 6 12.87 9.89 -0.45
N GLU A 7 13.10 10.48 -1.62
CA GLU A 7 12.85 11.91 -1.86
C GLU A 7 11.35 12.14 -2.05
N GLY A 8 10.66 12.55 -0.98
CA GLY A 8 9.27 12.98 -1.09
C GLY A 8 8.49 13.12 0.22
N MET A 9 8.98 12.58 1.34
CA MET A 9 8.31 12.73 2.63
C MET A 9 8.91 13.90 3.42
N THR A 10 8.29 15.07 3.28
CA THR A 10 8.62 16.25 4.08
C THR A 10 7.42 16.73 4.89
N PRO A 11 7.55 16.85 6.22
CA PRO A 11 8.75 16.56 7.01
C PRO A 11 9.04 15.05 7.09
N ALA A 12 10.32 14.70 7.21
CA ALA A 12 10.71 13.34 7.54
C ALA A 12 10.22 13.03 8.97
N PRO A 13 9.70 11.81 9.23
CA PRO A 13 9.32 11.43 10.58
C PRO A 13 10.55 11.42 11.50
N THR A 14 10.33 11.76 12.76
CA THR A 14 11.32 11.55 13.83
C THR A 14 11.52 10.06 14.10
N ASP A 15 12.64 9.70 14.73
CA ASP A 15 12.93 8.31 15.11
C ASP A 15 11.84 7.75 16.05
N GLU A 16 11.27 8.59 16.92
CA GLU A 16 10.19 8.21 17.82
C GLU A 16 8.88 7.92 17.06
N GLU A 17 8.52 8.77 16.09
CA GLU A 17 7.35 8.53 15.24
C GLU A 17 7.51 7.27 14.40
N ALA A 18 8.69 7.05 13.83
CA ALA A 18 8.99 5.84 13.07
C ALA A 18 8.88 4.58 13.95
N ALA A 19 9.41 4.63 15.18
CA ALA A 19 9.31 3.53 16.15
C ALA A 19 7.86 3.27 16.58
N ALA A 20 7.08 4.33 16.85
CA ALA A 20 5.68 4.21 17.24
C ALA A 20 4.82 3.57 16.12
N ILE A 21 5.03 3.99 14.87
CA ILE A 21 4.35 3.40 13.70
C ILE A 21 4.76 1.93 13.53
N GLY A 22 6.05 1.61 13.66
CA GLY A 22 6.54 0.23 13.59
C GLY A 22 5.89 -0.68 14.64
N ALA A 23 5.86 -0.24 15.90
CA ALA A 23 5.23 -0.99 16.99
C ALA A 23 3.71 -1.16 16.77
N ALA A 24 3.02 -0.12 16.30
CA ALA A 24 1.59 -0.20 16.00
C ALA A 24 1.31 -1.22 14.89
N LEU A 25 2.14 -1.27 13.83
CA LEU A 25 2.02 -2.28 12.79
C LEU A 25 2.21 -3.69 13.37
N GLU A 26 3.25 -3.92 14.18
CA GLU A 26 3.48 -5.25 14.77
C GLU A 26 2.32 -5.72 15.67
N ILE A 27 1.72 -4.80 16.43
CA ILE A 27 0.60 -5.10 17.33
C ILE A 27 -0.71 -5.34 16.57
N LEU A 28 -0.97 -4.51 15.55
CA LEU A 28 -2.26 -4.48 14.85
C LEU A 28 -2.29 -5.39 13.62
N TRP A 29 -1.14 -5.81 13.10
CA TRP A 29 -1.12 -6.59 11.87
C TRP A 29 -1.76 -7.97 12.10
N PRO A 30 -2.81 -8.32 11.34
CA PRO A 30 -3.45 -9.62 11.49
C PRO A 30 -2.48 -10.73 11.08
N LYS A 31 -2.38 -11.78 11.90
CA LYS A 31 -1.65 -12.98 11.51
C LYS A 31 -2.31 -13.56 10.24
N PRO A 32 -1.54 -13.93 9.22
CA PRO A 32 -2.10 -14.55 8.02
C PRO A 32 -2.85 -15.80 8.43
N LYS A 33 -4.19 -15.78 8.28
CA LYS A 33 -5.02 -16.97 8.36
C LYS A 33 -4.98 -17.61 6.98
N THR A 34 -4.72 -18.91 6.91
CA THR A 34 -4.92 -19.67 5.67
C THR A 34 -6.43 -19.65 5.40
N VAL A 35 -6.86 -18.75 4.52
CA VAL A 35 -8.25 -18.60 4.11
C VAL A 35 -8.35 -19.13 2.69
N ASP A 36 -9.00 -20.29 2.52
CA ASP A 36 -9.39 -20.84 1.21
C ASP A 36 -10.61 -20.09 0.65
N SER A 37 -10.51 -18.76 0.55
CA SER A 37 -11.56 -17.95 -0.07
C SER A 37 -10.94 -17.19 -1.21
N ALA A 38 -11.56 -17.34 -2.39
CA ALA A 38 -11.25 -16.62 -3.62
C ALA A 38 -10.99 -15.13 -3.32
N PRO A 39 -10.10 -14.46 -4.07
CA PRO A 39 -9.72 -13.10 -3.74
C PRO A 39 -10.97 -12.22 -3.70
N ASP A 40 -11.36 -11.80 -2.49
CA ASP A 40 -12.42 -10.83 -2.30
C ASP A 40 -12.03 -9.60 -3.11
N ALA A 41 -12.83 -9.30 -4.14
CA ALA A 41 -12.69 -8.09 -4.92
C ALA A 41 -12.53 -6.91 -3.94
N SER A 42 -11.45 -6.14 -4.08
CA SER A 42 -11.13 -5.08 -3.12
C SER A 42 -12.34 -4.16 -2.96
N GLN A 43 -12.90 -4.10 -1.74
CA GLN A 43 -14.08 -3.30 -1.43
C GLN A 43 -13.79 -1.78 -1.40
N TRP A 44 -12.56 -1.40 -1.72
CA TRP A 44 -12.04 -0.07 -1.57
C TRP A 44 -12.12 0.67 -2.91
N LYS A 45 -12.42 1.97 -2.83
CA LYS A 45 -12.41 2.86 -4.00
C LYS A 45 -11.38 3.96 -3.81
N PHE A 46 -10.64 4.29 -4.86
CA PHE A 46 -9.76 5.46 -4.92
C PHE A 46 -10.26 6.41 -6.01
N SER A 47 -10.51 7.67 -5.65
CA SER A 47 -11.07 8.67 -6.57
C SER A 47 -12.33 8.16 -7.31
N GLY A 48 -13.18 7.37 -6.61
CA GLY A 48 -14.41 6.80 -7.17
C GLY A 48 -14.24 5.50 -7.98
N ARG A 49 -13.01 5.12 -8.36
CA ARG A 49 -12.71 3.88 -9.08
C ARG A 49 -12.43 2.73 -8.12
N TRP A 50 -12.83 1.51 -8.46
CA TRP A 50 -12.50 0.37 -7.62
C TRP A 50 -11.00 0.13 -7.61
N TRP A 51 -10.45 -0.21 -6.44
CA TRP A 51 -9.02 -0.42 -6.28
C TRP A 51 -8.48 -1.55 -7.16
N ASN A 52 -9.31 -2.55 -7.45
CA ASN A 52 -9.01 -3.67 -8.35
C ASN A 52 -9.42 -3.43 -9.80
N GLU A 53 -9.92 -2.24 -10.15
CA GLU A 53 -10.29 -1.91 -11.52
C GLU A 53 -9.02 -1.76 -12.36
N THR A 54 -8.77 -2.73 -13.24
CA THR A 54 -7.66 -2.67 -14.18
C THR A 54 -7.72 -1.34 -14.93
N SER A 55 -6.66 -0.56 -14.85
CA SER A 55 -6.62 0.71 -15.57
C SER A 55 -6.62 0.42 -17.06
N THR A 56 -7.69 0.82 -17.75
CA THR A 56 -7.75 0.85 -19.20
C THR A 56 -6.94 2.05 -19.69
N TRP A 57 -5.63 2.03 -19.45
CA TRP A 57 -4.75 2.97 -20.13
C TRP A 57 -4.76 2.62 -21.61
N PRO A 58 -5.00 3.58 -22.52
CA PRO A 58 -4.87 3.30 -23.94
C PRO A 58 -3.45 2.82 -24.21
N VAL A 59 -3.32 1.69 -24.93
CA VAL A 59 -2.01 1.21 -25.39
C VAL A 59 -1.39 2.33 -26.19
N ARG A 60 -0.30 2.90 -25.68
CA ARG A 60 0.41 4.01 -26.31
C ARG A 60 1.19 3.46 -27.50
N ASN A 61 0.56 3.43 -28.67
CA ASN A 61 1.26 3.19 -29.92
C ASN A 61 2.02 4.46 -30.29
N TYR A 62 3.35 4.40 -30.24
CA TYR A 62 4.24 5.35 -30.89
C TYR A 62 4.60 4.84 -32.28
#